data_AF-A0A1Q7DB14-F1
#
_entry.id   AF-A0A1Q7DB14-F1
#
_cell.length_a   1.000
_cell.length_b   1.000
_cell.length_c   1.000
_cell.angle_alpha   90.00
_cell.angle_beta   90.00
_cell.angle_gamma   90.00
#
_symmetry.space_group_name_H-M   'P 1'
#
loop_
_entity.id
_entity.type
_entity.pdbx_description
1 polymer ?
#
loop_
_entity_poly.entity_id
_entity_poly.type
_entity_poly.pdbx_seq_one_letter_code
_entity_poly.pdbx_strand_id
1 'polypeptide(L)'
;MPRNQPRRSSPEAAVHVLERGNIYFFYRPRVGKETARGFADVQRLYMVLSPRGNKSYRLIIIGEKRLPAVTREGDRISWGFVDVVASRAEELEDELDPETYTTKTRGERQRPAARPAGEGVYAIVRHVDHTHLAYALELPPKPGEVQRVLNIGEEGSYIISVKNPDTPSPPGMGLDEARRATFPKDLEERFRGRRFIPVDPPDFLNYEGAEILLIGASQDVYEELGLRLNRQRETEATAEIFRDLRIEKSLHPITPLFKGTWA
;
A
#
# COMPACT_ATOMS: atom_id res chain seq x y z
N MET A 1 -10.90 52.23 -4.03
CA MET A 1 -11.08 50.93 -4.69
C MET A 1 -9.73 50.45 -5.23
N PRO A 2 -8.95 49.63 -4.51
CA PRO A 2 -7.74 49.05 -5.08
C PRO A 2 -8.13 47.85 -5.95
N ARG A 3 -7.63 47.84 -7.17
CA ARG A 3 -7.81 46.76 -8.15
C ARG A 3 -7.21 45.47 -7.61
N ASN A 4 -8.00 44.42 -7.70
CA ASN A 4 -7.64 43.03 -7.45
C ASN A 4 -6.47 42.64 -8.37
N GLN A 5 -5.24 42.62 -7.84
CA GLN A 5 -4.14 41.92 -8.49
C GLN A 5 -4.36 40.42 -8.26
N PRO A 6 -4.29 39.56 -9.29
CA PRO A 6 -4.31 38.14 -9.07
C PRO A 6 -3.14 37.80 -8.14
N ARG A 7 -3.42 37.13 -7.03
CA ARG A 7 -2.41 36.54 -6.15
C ARG A 7 -1.49 35.73 -7.06
N ARG A 8 -0.22 36.16 -7.15
CA ARG A 8 0.83 35.35 -7.76
C ARG A 8 0.72 33.97 -7.12
N SER A 9 0.38 32.98 -7.93
CA SER A 9 0.48 31.57 -7.55
C SER A 9 1.87 31.38 -6.96
N SER A 10 1.92 30.91 -5.72
CA SER A 10 3.14 30.45 -5.06
C SER A 10 3.93 29.57 -6.04
N PRO A 11 5.27 29.62 -6.05
CA PRO A 11 6.07 28.82 -6.98
C PRO A 11 5.59 27.38 -6.93
N GLU A 12 5.41 26.74 -8.09
CA GLU A 12 5.23 25.28 -8.19
C GLU A 12 6.18 24.65 -7.18
N ALA A 13 5.63 24.11 -6.09
CA ALA A 13 6.45 23.54 -5.05
C ALA A 13 7.26 22.42 -5.71
N ALA A 14 8.59 22.46 -5.55
CA ALA A 14 9.46 21.54 -6.25
C ALA A 14 9.16 20.09 -5.83
N VAL A 15 8.53 19.35 -6.74
CA VAL A 15 8.18 17.95 -6.58
C VAL A 15 9.42 17.14 -6.95
N HIS A 16 9.99 16.44 -5.98
CA HIS A 16 11.17 15.60 -6.16
C HIS A 16 10.80 14.13 -6.05
N VAL A 17 10.90 13.41 -7.16
CA VAL A 17 10.65 11.96 -7.17
C VAL A 17 11.80 11.24 -6.47
N LEU A 18 11.48 10.51 -5.41
CA LEU A 18 12.42 9.73 -4.61
C LEU A 18 12.48 8.27 -5.09
N GLU A 19 11.35 7.71 -5.51
CA GLU A 19 11.23 6.32 -5.98
C GLU A 19 10.08 6.20 -6.99
N ARG A 20 10.19 5.23 -7.91
CA ARG A 20 9.10 4.78 -8.79
C ARG A 20 9.11 3.26 -8.85
N GLY A 21 7.98 2.66 -9.16
CA GLY A 21 7.89 1.21 -9.31
C GLY A 21 6.47 0.75 -9.59
N ASN A 22 6.26 -0.55 -9.41
CA ASN A 22 4.97 -1.20 -9.54
C ASN A 22 4.33 -1.37 -8.16
N ILE A 23 3.01 -1.23 -8.10
CA ILE A 23 2.22 -1.38 -6.88
C ILE A 23 1.13 -2.42 -7.13
N TYR A 24 0.98 -3.33 -6.17
CA TYR A 24 0.00 -4.40 -6.25
C TYR A 24 -0.85 -4.42 -4.98
N PHE A 25 -2.14 -4.66 -5.12
CA PHE A 25 -3.06 -4.78 -4.00
C PHE A 25 -3.59 -6.20 -3.91
N PHE A 26 -3.58 -6.78 -2.71
CA PHE A 26 -4.20 -8.08 -2.46
C PHE A 26 -5.10 -8.00 -1.23
N TYR A 27 -6.15 -8.80 -1.19
CA TYR A 27 -6.88 -9.02 0.06
C TYR A 27 -6.90 -10.50 0.41
N ARG A 28 -6.82 -10.82 1.70
CA ARG A 28 -7.00 -12.18 2.20
C ARG A 28 -8.38 -12.31 2.85
N PRO A 29 -9.20 -13.28 2.43
CA PRO A 29 -10.45 -13.59 3.10
C PRO A 29 -10.23 -14.10 4.54
N ARG A 30 -11.27 -14.04 5.38
CA ARG A 30 -11.26 -14.65 6.71
C ARG A 30 -11.15 -16.17 6.63
N VAL A 31 -10.49 -16.75 7.63
CA VAL A 31 -10.37 -18.21 7.82
C VAL A 31 -11.75 -18.88 7.74
N GLY A 32 -11.86 -19.96 6.96
CA GLY A 32 -13.10 -20.69 6.74
C GLY A 32 -14.08 -20.03 5.75
N LYS A 33 -13.67 -18.96 5.06
CA LYS A 33 -14.39 -18.39 3.92
C LYS A 33 -13.62 -18.66 2.64
N GLU A 34 -14.02 -19.72 1.93
CA GLU A 34 -13.48 -20.01 0.58
C GLU A 34 -13.86 -18.93 -0.44
N THR A 35 -14.98 -18.23 -0.21
CA THR A 35 -15.43 -17.08 -1.00
C THR A 35 -15.69 -15.88 -0.08
N ALA A 36 -15.14 -14.72 -0.46
CA ALA A 36 -15.49 -13.43 0.15
C ALA A 36 -16.69 -12.86 -0.59
N ARG A 37 -17.59 -12.15 0.12
CA ARG A 37 -18.76 -11.50 -0.50
C ARG A 37 -18.90 -10.04 -0.12
N GLY A 38 -17.89 -9.47 0.52
CA GLY A 38 -17.92 -8.11 1.02
C GLY A 38 -16.85 -7.84 2.08
N PHE A 39 -16.83 -6.61 2.58
CA PHE A 39 -15.85 -6.13 3.55
C PHE A 39 -15.74 -7.00 4.82
N ALA A 40 -16.86 -7.50 5.32
CA ALA A 40 -16.90 -8.31 6.54
C ALA A 40 -16.10 -9.61 6.41
N ASP A 41 -15.99 -10.15 5.19
CA ASP A 41 -15.24 -11.37 4.89
C ASP A 41 -13.74 -11.10 4.64
N VAL A 42 -13.30 -9.83 4.64
CA VAL A 42 -11.89 -9.48 4.51
C VAL A 42 -11.18 -9.58 5.86
N GLN A 43 -10.06 -10.32 5.88
CA GLN A 43 -9.18 -10.42 7.02
C GLN A 43 -8.08 -9.35 6.97
N ARG A 44 -7.43 -9.19 5.81
CA ARG A 44 -6.29 -8.28 5.61
C ARG A 44 -6.34 -7.68 4.20
N LEU A 45 -5.84 -6.45 4.10
CA LEU A 45 -5.46 -5.80 2.85
C LEU A 45 -3.93 -5.68 2.84
N TYR A 46 -3.35 -6.07 1.73
CA TYR A 46 -1.93 -5.98 1.44
C TYR A 46 -1.70 -4.97 0.31
N MET A 47 -0.63 -4.21 0.45
CA MET A 47 -0.08 -3.33 -0.57
C MET A 47 1.38 -3.74 -0.79
N VAL A 48 1.72 -4.20 -1.98
CA VAL A 48 3.08 -4.59 -2.35
C VAL A 48 3.68 -3.48 -3.18
N LEU A 49 4.86 -3.00 -2.79
CA LEU A 49 5.68 -2.08 -3.60
C LEU A 49 6.85 -2.84 -4.21
N SER A 50 7.05 -2.70 -5.51
CA SER A 50 8.18 -3.23 -6.28
C SER A 50 8.96 -2.07 -6.89
N PRO A 51 10.00 -1.54 -6.22
CA PRO A 51 10.78 -0.41 -6.71
C PRO A 51 11.49 -0.73 -8.03
N ARG A 52 11.35 0.15 -9.02
CA ARG A 52 11.97 -0.02 -10.33
C ARG A 52 13.49 0.02 -10.21
N GLY A 53 14.16 -0.96 -10.81
CA GLY A 53 15.62 -1.04 -10.84
C GLY A 53 16.25 -1.70 -9.61
N ASN A 54 15.44 -2.12 -8.64
CA ASN A 54 15.87 -2.93 -7.51
C ASN A 54 15.04 -4.23 -7.47
N LYS A 55 15.67 -5.37 -7.21
CA LYS A 55 14.95 -6.63 -6.96
C LYS A 55 14.59 -6.69 -5.48
N SER A 56 13.65 -5.86 -5.08
CA SER A 56 13.12 -5.82 -3.72
C SER A 56 11.62 -5.67 -3.76
N TYR A 57 10.92 -6.36 -2.87
CA TYR A 57 9.48 -6.30 -2.70
C TYR A 57 9.16 -5.96 -1.26
N ARG A 58 8.28 -4.98 -1.05
CA ARG A 58 7.84 -4.56 0.28
C ARG A 58 6.37 -4.89 0.41
N LEU A 59 6.03 -5.92 1.19
CA LEU A 59 4.64 -6.25 1.51
C LEU A 59 4.22 -5.45 2.74
N ILE A 60 3.22 -4.60 2.57
CA ILE A 60 2.70 -3.73 3.60
C ILE A 60 1.29 -4.18 3.95
N ILE A 61 1.02 -4.41 5.23
CA ILE A 61 -0.33 -4.70 5.73
C ILE A 61 -1.01 -3.39 6.12
N ILE A 62 -2.24 -3.17 5.62
CA ILE A 62 -3.08 -2.04 5.99
C ILE A 62 -4.05 -2.46 7.10
N GLY A 63 -3.98 -1.79 8.25
CA GLY A 63 -4.67 -2.17 9.48
C GLY A 63 -6.19 -2.15 9.37
N GLU A 64 -6.75 -1.16 8.68
CA GLU A 64 -8.20 -0.98 8.54
C GLU A 64 -8.80 -1.83 7.40
N LYS A 65 -7.98 -2.67 6.74
CA LYS A 65 -8.37 -3.58 5.64
C LYS A 65 -8.91 -2.87 4.39
N ARG A 66 -8.73 -1.56 4.31
CA ARG A 66 -9.05 -0.68 3.19
C ARG A 66 -8.08 0.50 3.22
N LEU A 67 -7.81 1.11 2.08
CA LEU A 67 -7.03 2.34 2.02
C LEU A 67 -7.82 3.51 2.64
N PRO A 68 -7.15 4.56 3.12
CA PRO A 68 -7.83 5.71 3.71
C PRO A 68 -8.58 6.52 2.65
N ALA A 69 -9.70 7.12 3.04
CA ALA A 69 -10.48 7.98 2.17
C ALA A 69 -9.64 9.19 1.74
N VAL A 70 -9.70 9.51 0.45
CA VAL A 70 -9.05 10.66 -0.19
C VAL A 70 -10.02 11.82 -0.35
N THR A 71 -11.32 11.56 -0.28
CA THR A 71 -12.38 12.58 -0.24
C THR A 71 -12.57 13.14 1.18
N ARG A 72 -13.42 14.15 1.35
CA ARG A 72 -13.77 14.70 2.68
C ARG A 72 -14.70 13.78 3.48
N GLU A 73 -15.27 12.77 2.84
CA GLU A 73 -16.19 11.82 3.46
C GLU A 73 -15.46 10.50 3.71
N GLY A 74 -15.30 10.13 4.99
CA GLY A 74 -14.66 8.89 5.40
C GLY A 74 -13.42 9.08 6.27
N ASP A 75 -12.88 7.96 6.76
CA ASP A 75 -11.66 7.97 7.56
C ASP A 75 -10.45 8.19 6.65
N ARG A 76 -9.76 9.32 6.85
CA ARG A 76 -8.65 9.75 6.00
C ARG A 76 -7.31 9.23 6.48
N ILE A 77 -7.25 8.51 7.59
CA ILE A 77 -6.01 8.03 8.18
C ILE A 77 -6.07 6.51 8.26
N SER A 78 -5.03 5.87 7.75
CA SER A 78 -4.82 4.44 7.90
C SER A 78 -3.43 4.17 8.44
N TRP A 79 -3.36 3.27 9.42
CA TRP A 79 -2.11 2.72 9.88
C TRP A 79 -1.75 1.47 9.08
N GLY A 80 -0.46 1.27 8.85
CA GLY A 80 0.04 0.03 8.27
C GLY A 80 1.45 -0.25 8.73
N PHE A 81 2.00 -1.38 8.30
CA PHE A 81 3.39 -1.71 8.57
C PHE A 81 3.96 -2.61 7.47
N VAL A 82 5.26 -2.50 7.25
CA VAL A 82 6.01 -3.42 6.39
C VAL A 82 6.10 -4.77 7.09
N ASP A 83 5.49 -5.79 6.52
CA ASP A 83 5.45 -7.13 7.10
C ASP A 83 6.56 -8.02 6.53
N VAL A 84 6.82 -7.92 5.21
CA VAL A 84 7.90 -8.66 4.54
C VAL A 84 8.71 -7.73 3.65
N VAL A 85 10.03 -7.86 3.68
CA VAL A 85 10.96 -7.26 2.72
C VAL A 85 11.73 -8.37 2.01
N ALA A 86 11.27 -8.70 0.81
CA ALA A 86 11.81 -9.81 0.04
C ALA A 86 12.77 -9.33 -1.04
N SER A 87 13.86 -10.08 -1.27
CA SER A 87 14.76 -9.87 -2.41
C SER A 87 14.40 -10.72 -3.64
N ARG A 88 13.49 -11.69 -3.43
CA ARG A 88 13.00 -12.60 -4.45
C ARG A 88 11.49 -12.74 -4.37
N ALA A 89 10.86 -12.97 -5.52
CA ALA A 89 9.42 -13.03 -5.62
C ALA A 89 8.81 -14.20 -4.83
N GLU A 90 9.54 -15.32 -4.72
CA GLU A 90 9.01 -16.53 -4.06
C GLU A 90 8.78 -16.31 -2.55
N GLU A 91 9.61 -15.52 -1.89
CA GLU A 91 9.43 -15.19 -0.46
C GLU A 91 8.15 -14.39 -0.21
N LEU A 92 7.76 -13.58 -1.20
CA LEU A 92 6.50 -12.82 -1.15
C LEU A 92 5.31 -13.73 -1.47
N GLU A 93 5.45 -14.59 -2.48
CA GLU A 93 4.43 -15.56 -2.89
C GLU A 93 4.06 -16.50 -1.73
N ASP A 94 5.05 -17.03 -1.01
CA ASP A 94 4.86 -17.90 0.16
C ASP A 94 3.96 -17.23 1.23
N GLU A 95 4.10 -15.93 1.47
CA GLU A 95 3.23 -15.23 2.44
C GLU A 95 1.81 -15.02 1.89
N LEU A 96 1.65 -14.87 0.57
CA LEU A 96 0.36 -14.67 -0.07
C LEU A 96 -0.40 -16.00 -0.29
N ASP A 97 0.31 -17.12 -0.30
CA ASP A 97 -0.22 -18.46 -0.54
C ASP A 97 -1.21 -18.94 0.54
N PRO A 98 -2.05 -19.95 0.20
CA PRO A 98 -2.88 -20.61 1.18
C PRO A 98 -2.01 -21.42 2.15
N GLU A 99 -2.38 -21.43 3.42
CA GLU A 99 -1.64 -22.17 4.46
C GLU A 99 -2.61 -23.05 5.25
N THR A 100 -2.27 -24.33 5.42
CA THR A 100 -2.99 -25.23 6.32
C THR A 100 -2.24 -25.35 7.64
N TYR A 101 -2.91 -25.07 8.76
CA TYR A 101 -2.31 -25.07 10.09
C TYR A 101 -3.25 -25.66 11.15
N THR A 102 -2.68 -26.28 12.18
CA THR A 102 -3.47 -26.92 13.25
C THR A 102 -3.60 -26.03 14.47
N THR A 103 -4.82 -25.87 14.97
CA THR A 103 -5.12 -25.14 16.20
C THR A 103 -5.40 -26.08 17.37
N LYS A 104 -4.90 -25.74 18.55
CA LYS A 104 -5.06 -26.57 19.77
C LYS A 104 -6.52 -26.83 20.16
N THR A 105 -7.41 -25.88 19.88
CA THR A 105 -8.81 -25.91 20.33
C THR A 105 -9.79 -26.34 19.24
N ARG A 106 -9.37 -26.26 17.99
CA ARG A 106 -10.30 -26.15 16.86
C ARG A 106 -9.88 -26.96 15.62
N GLY A 107 -8.88 -27.83 15.79
CA GLY A 107 -8.36 -28.72 14.75
C GLY A 107 -7.63 -27.98 13.63
N GLU A 108 -7.52 -28.63 12.48
CA GLU A 108 -6.95 -28.09 11.26
C GLU A 108 -7.74 -26.87 10.76
N ARG A 109 -7.02 -25.86 10.26
CA ARG A 109 -7.54 -24.61 9.72
C ARG A 109 -6.84 -24.32 8.41
N GLN A 110 -7.59 -23.79 7.46
CA GLN A 110 -7.03 -23.26 6.23
C GLN A 110 -7.12 -21.73 6.24
N ARG A 111 -5.96 -21.11 6.11
CA ARG A 111 -5.80 -19.72 5.69
C ARG A 111 -5.95 -19.69 4.17
N PRO A 112 -6.94 -18.99 3.62
CA PRO A 112 -7.12 -18.91 2.18
C PRO A 112 -6.00 -18.08 1.54
N ALA A 113 -5.74 -18.36 0.27
CA ALA A 113 -4.84 -17.57 -0.57
C ALA A 113 -5.29 -16.09 -0.60
N ALA A 114 -4.32 -15.19 -0.63
CA ALA A 114 -4.58 -13.79 -0.91
C ALA A 114 -5.05 -13.64 -2.36
N ARG A 115 -5.87 -12.64 -2.65
CA ARG A 115 -6.48 -12.45 -3.97
C ARG A 115 -6.05 -11.11 -4.54
N PRO A 116 -5.48 -11.08 -5.76
CA PRO A 116 -5.08 -9.83 -6.37
C PRO A 116 -6.31 -8.97 -6.65
N ALA A 117 -6.24 -7.71 -6.25
CA ALA A 117 -7.31 -6.72 -6.35
C ALA A 117 -6.86 -5.43 -7.03
N GLY A 118 -5.59 -5.29 -7.37
CA GLY A 118 -5.13 -4.20 -8.22
C GLY A 118 -3.67 -4.37 -8.61
N GLU A 119 -3.34 -3.84 -9.77
CA GLU A 119 -1.99 -3.68 -10.29
C GLU A 119 -1.89 -2.27 -10.84
N GLY A 120 -0.73 -1.63 -10.70
CA GLY A 120 -0.47 -0.34 -11.32
C GLY A 120 0.94 0.15 -11.03
N VAL A 121 1.15 1.44 -11.28
CA VAL A 121 2.44 2.11 -11.06
C VAL A 121 2.34 3.10 -9.91
N TYR A 122 3.46 3.30 -9.21
CA TYR A 122 3.55 4.28 -8.13
C TYR A 122 4.77 5.18 -8.25
N ALA A 123 4.73 6.28 -7.51
CA ALA A 123 5.88 7.10 -7.18
C ALA A 123 5.83 7.53 -5.71
N ILE A 124 7.00 7.55 -5.07
CA ILE A 124 7.22 8.23 -3.79
C ILE A 124 7.88 9.57 -4.09
N VAL A 125 7.29 10.64 -3.57
CA VAL A 125 7.63 12.00 -3.97
C VAL A 125 7.73 12.90 -2.75
N ARG A 126 8.83 13.64 -2.63
CA ARG A 126 8.93 14.76 -1.70
C ARG A 126 8.23 15.97 -2.29
N HIS A 127 7.30 16.54 -1.53
CA HIS A 127 6.59 17.76 -1.86
C HIS A 127 6.57 18.67 -0.63
N VAL A 128 7.27 19.80 -0.72
CA VAL A 128 7.47 20.75 0.39
C VAL A 128 8.08 20.06 1.62
N ASP A 129 7.29 19.80 2.65
CA ASP A 129 7.68 19.24 3.95
C ASP A 129 7.08 17.85 4.20
N HIS A 130 6.46 17.24 3.19
CA HIS A 130 5.83 15.94 3.26
C HIS A 130 6.29 15.02 2.13
N THR A 131 6.09 13.72 2.33
CA THR A 131 6.26 12.71 1.28
C THR A 131 4.90 12.18 0.88
N HIS A 132 4.66 12.08 -0.42
CA HIS A 132 3.49 11.45 -0.99
C HIS A 132 3.83 10.07 -1.57
N LEU A 133 2.98 9.09 -1.33
CA LEU A 133 2.83 7.88 -2.14
C LEU A 133 1.68 8.13 -3.12
N ALA A 134 2.01 8.29 -4.40
CA ALA A 134 1.02 8.43 -5.47
C ALA A 134 0.99 7.16 -6.31
N TYR A 135 -0.20 6.69 -6.69
CA TYR A 135 -0.38 5.54 -7.58
C TYR A 135 -1.45 5.77 -8.62
N ALA A 136 -1.39 4.95 -9.67
CA ALA A 136 -2.43 4.86 -10.69
C ALA A 136 -2.56 3.41 -11.18
N LEU A 137 -3.79 2.88 -11.21
CA LEU A 137 -4.07 1.48 -11.54
C LEU A 137 -3.92 1.16 -13.03
N GLU A 138 -3.44 -0.01 -13.37
CA GLU A 138 -3.47 -0.57 -14.72
C GLU A 138 -4.53 -1.68 -14.80
N LEU A 139 -4.70 -2.44 -13.70
CA LEU A 139 -5.75 -3.44 -13.53
C LEU A 139 -6.46 -3.30 -12.17
N PRO A 140 -7.80 -3.51 -12.13
CA PRO A 140 -8.67 -3.53 -13.30
C PRO A 140 -8.65 -2.15 -13.99
N PRO A 141 -8.93 -2.06 -15.31
CA PRO A 141 -8.96 -0.78 -16.01
C PRO A 141 -9.93 0.23 -15.40
N LYS A 142 -10.97 -0.25 -14.71
CA LYS A 142 -11.88 0.53 -13.88
C LYS A 142 -12.16 -0.20 -12.56
N PRO A 143 -12.09 0.48 -11.40
CA PRO A 143 -12.45 -0.08 -10.11
C PRO A 143 -13.85 -0.70 -10.11
N GLY A 144 -13.92 -1.98 -9.74
CA GLY A 144 -15.16 -2.70 -9.53
C GLY A 144 -15.64 -2.63 -8.08
N GLU A 145 -16.49 -3.58 -7.71
CA GLU A 145 -17.04 -3.72 -6.36
C GLU A 145 -15.93 -3.90 -5.31
N VAL A 146 -14.97 -4.79 -5.56
CA VAL A 146 -13.89 -5.10 -4.63
C VAL A 146 -13.04 -3.87 -4.38
N GLN A 147 -12.61 -3.19 -5.45
CA GLN A 147 -11.78 -1.99 -5.34
C GLN A 147 -12.52 -0.88 -4.59
N ARG A 148 -13.80 -0.64 -4.88
CA ARG A 148 -14.60 0.36 -4.15
C ARG A 148 -14.72 0.05 -2.65
N VAL A 149 -14.96 -1.21 -2.28
CA VAL A 149 -15.08 -1.62 -0.87
C VAL A 149 -13.74 -1.50 -0.12
N LEU A 150 -12.64 -1.81 -0.79
CA LEU A 150 -11.27 -1.67 -0.26
C LEU A 150 -10.70 -0.25 -0.41
N ASN A 151 -11.49 0.67 -0.98
CA ASN A 151 -11.14 2.05 -1.26
C ASN A 151 -9.88 2.21 -2.15
N ILE A 152 -9.74 1.34 -3.13
CA ILE A 152 -8.74 1.42 -4.19
C ILE A 152 -9.37 2.19 -5.36
N GLY A 153 -8.90 3.41 -5.58
CA GLY A 153 -9.33 4.28 -6.68
C GLY A 153 -8.56 4.01 -7.97
N GLU A 154 -8.97 4.65 -9.07
CA GLU A 154 -8.19 4.63 -10.32
C GLU A 154 -6.81 5.26 -10.11
N GLU A 155 -6.76 6.32 -9.32
CA GLU A 155 -5.56 7.00 -8.88
C GLU A 155 -5.73 7.41 -7.40
N GLY A 156 -4.62 7.65 -6.73
CA GLY A 156 -4.65 8.22 -5.39
C GLY A 156 -3.29 8.72 -4.94
N SER A 157 -3.34 9.77 -4.13
CA SER A 157 -2.20 10.40 -3.47
C SER A 157 -2.42 10.35 -1.97
N TYR A 158 -1.44 9.78 -1.26
CA TYR A 158 -1.44 9.69 0.20
C TYR A 158 -0.18 10.34 0.75
N ILE A 159 -0.32 11.20 1.77
CA ILE A 159 0.84 11.58 2.56
C ILE A 159 1.28 10.34 3.35
N ILE A 160 2.54 9.95 3.20
CA ILE A 160 3.13 8.78 3.85
C ILE A 160 4.19 9.21 4.85
N SER A 161 4.04 8.75 6.09
CA SER A 161 4.98 9.01 7.18
C SER A 161 5.35 7.71 7.88
N VAL A 162 6.61 7.59 8.31
CA VAL A 162 7.11 6.47 9.10
C VAL A 162 7.10 6.83 10.59
N LYS A 163 6.72 5.89 11.43
CA LYS A 163 6.74 6.01 12.89
C LYS A 163 8.13 5.73 13.44
N ASN A 164 8.49 6.46 14.48
CA ASN A 164 9.66 6.17 15.28
C ASN A 164 9.39 4.92 16.16
N PRO A 165 10.14 3.81 15.99
CA PRO A 165 9.92 2.56 16.72
C PRO A 165 10.10 2.71 18.24
N ASP A 166 10.91 3.68 18.68
CA ASP A 166 11.18 3.98 20.10
C ASP A 166 10.03 4.75 20.78
N THR A 167 9.06 5.21 20.00
CA THR A 167 7.91 5.93 20.56
C THR A 167 6.73 4.99 20.81
N PRO A 168 6.03 5.14 21.94
CA PRO A 168 4.89 4.29 22.26
C PRO A 168 3.76 4.49 21.25
N SER A 169 3.02 3.42 20.98
CA SER A 169 1.76 3.48 20.21
C SER A 169 0.58 3.72 21.15
N PRO A 170 -0.55 4.28 20.67
CA PRO A 170 -1.77 4.33 21.46
C PRO A 170 -2.22 2.90 21.86
N PRO A 171 -2.91 2.72 22.99
CA PRO A 171 -3.41 1.40 23.39
C PRO A 171 -4.26 0.75 22.30
N GLY A 172 -3.99 -0.52 21.98
CA GLY A 172 -4.71 -1.27 20.95
C GLY A 172 -4.35 -0.92 19.51
N MET A 173 -3.32 -0.08 19.29
CA MET A 173 -2.82 0.31 17.98
C MET A 173 -1.31 0.06 17.88
N GLY A 174 -0.84 -0.26 16.68
CA GLY A 174 0.58 -0.45 16.40
C GLY A 174 1.09 -1.86 16.69
N LEU A 175 2.38 -2.07 16.39
CA LEU A 175 3.05 -3.34 16.64
C LEU A 175 3.54 -3.48 18.09
N ASP A 176 3.51 -4.72 18.56
CA ASP A 176 4.24 -5.15 19.76
C ASP A 176 5.73 -4.83 19.60
N GLU A 177 6.40 -4.52 20.71
CA GLU A 177 7.79 -4.05 20.71
C GLU A 177 8.74 -5.00 19.97
N ALA A 178 8.58 -6.32 20.15
CA ALA A 178 9.39 -7.34 19.49
C ALA A 178 9.23 -7.41 17.96
N ARG A 179 8.20 -6.76 17.41
CA ARG A 179 7.92 -6.74 15.96
C ARG A 179 8.21 -5.39 15.31
N ARG A 180 8.66 -4.38 16.07
CA ARG A 180 8.97 -3.07 15.51
C ARG A 180 10.27 -3.10 14.69
N ALA A 181 10.35 -2.26 13.68
CA ALA A 181 11.57 -2.10 12.91
C ALA A 181 12.76 -1.72 13.78
N THR A 182 13.91 -2.30 13.47
CA THR A 182 15.21 -1.85 13.93
C THR A 182 15.87 -1.10 12.78
N PHE A 183 15.99 0.22 12.90
CA PHE A 183 16.61 1.04 11.87
C PHE A 183 18.12 1.16 12.12
N PRO A 184 18.96 1.33 11.08
CA PRO A 184 20.34 1.72 11.28
C PRO A 184 20.41 3.16 11.82
N LYS A 185 21.51 3.49 12.51
CA LYS A 185 21.68 4.77 13.21
C LYS A 185 21.41 6.01 12.35
N ASP A 186 21.82 5.98 11.08
CA ASP A 186 21.63 7.09 10.16
C ASP A 186 20.15 7.35 9.82
N LEU A 187 19.31 6.32 9.86
CA LEU A 187 17.86 6.44 9.73
C LEU A 187 17.20 6.81 11.07
N GLU A 188 17.65 6.23 12.18
CA GLU A 188 17.16 6.57 13.53
C GLU A 188 17.37 8.06 13.87
N GLU A 189 18.57 8.59 13.60
CA GLU A 189 18.93 9.98 13.90
C GLU A 189 18.07 11.02 13.15
N ARG A 190 17.44 10.63 12.02
CA ARG A 190 16.54 11.51 11.25
C ARG A 190 15.25 11.82 11.98
N PHE A 191 14.81 10.95 12.90
CA PHE A 191 13.62 11.22 13.69
C PHE A 191 13.81 12.45 14.57
N ARG A 192 15.02 12.69 15.11
CA ARG A 192 15.31 13.80 16.03
C ARG A 192 14.30 13.87 17.19
N GLY A 193 13.94 12.70 17.73
CA GLY A 193 12.93 12.55 18.79
C GLY A 193 11.47 12.73 18.36
N ARG A 194 11.19 13.00 17.07
CA ARG A 194 9.82 13.08 16.56
C ARG A 194 9.18 11.70 16.50
N ARG A 195 7.87 11.65 16.72
CA ARG A 195 7.08 10.42 16.64
C ARG A 195 6.88 9.91 15.22
N PHE A 196 6.73 10.83 14.27
CA PHE A 196 6.58 10.54 12.86
C PHE A 196 7.45 11.49 12.05
N ILE A 197 7.96 11.01 10.93
CA ILE A 197 8.64 11.81 9.91
C ILE A 197 8.14 11.37 8.52
N PRO A 198 8.25 12.21 7.49
CA PRO A 198 8.01 11.80 6.12
C PRO A 198 8.89 10.59 5.75
N VAL A 199 8.39 9.70 4.87
CA VAL A 199 9.21 8.62 4.31
C VAL A 199 10.24 9.21 3.35
N ASP A 200 11.39 9.58 3.90
CA ASP A 200 12.45 10.25 3.18
C ASP A 200 13.80 10.06 3.90
N PRO A 201 14.63 9.11 3.45
CA PRO A 201 14.54 8.41 2.16
C PRO A 201 13.51 7.24 2.15
N PRO A 202 13.12 6.71 0.97
CA PRO A 202 12.28 5.51 0.85
C PRO A 202 12.81 4.27 1.57
N ASP A 203 14.10 4.24 1.89
CA ASP A 203 14.79 3.17 2.60
C ASP A 203 14.17 2.81 3.95
N PHE A 204 13.44 3.72 4.60
CA PHE A 204 12.64 3.37 5.79
C PHE A 204 11.68 2.20 5.55
N LEU A 205 11.22 2.00 4.32
CA LEU A 205 10.32 0.92 3.95
C LEU A 205 11.04 -0.41 3.66
N ASN A 206 12.37 -0.44 3.72
CA ASN A 206 13.18 -1.66 3.56
C ASN A 206 13.39 -2.43 4.88
N TYR A 207 12.66 -2.09 5.94
CA TYR A 207 12.78 -2.72 7.24
C TYR A 207 11.42 -3.28 7.67
N GLU A 208 11.38 -4.59 7.89
CA GLU A 208 10.22 -5.26 8.46
C GLU A 208 9.88 -4.67 9.83
N GLY A 209 8.59 -4.55 10.12
CA GLY A 209 8.10 -3.86 11.31
C GLY A 209 8.06 -2.34 11.21
N ALA A 210 8.44 -1.73 10.08
CA ALA A 210 8.35 -0.30 9.90
C ALA A 210 6.87 0.13 9.83
N GLU A 211 6.40 0.78 10.89
CA GLU A 211 5.02 1.27 10.97
C GLU A 211 4.88 2.57 10.18
N ILE A 212 3.83 2.66 9.36
CA ILE A 212 3.52 3.83 8.53
C ILE A 212 2.13 4.39 8.83
N LEU A 213 1.97 5.68 8.56
CA LEU A 213 0.68 6.34 8.44
C LEU A 213 0.48 6.78 6.99
N LEU A 214 -0.69 6.43 6.45
CA LEU A 214 -1.20 6.94 5.19
C LEU A 214 -2.33 7.92 5.47
N ILE A 215 -2.21 9.12 4.92
CA ILE A 215 -3.25 10.15 5.03
C ILE A 215 -3.74 10.48 3.63
N GLY A 216 -5.03 10.29 3.36
CA GLY A 216 -5.63 10.61 2.06
C GLY A 216 -5.44 12.09 1.72
N ALA A 217 -4.85 12.38 0.56
CA ALA A 217 -4.64 13.74 0.06
C ALA A 217 -5.60 14.05 -1.10
N SER A 218 -5.49 13.30 -2.21
CA SER A 218 -6.23 13.56 -3.45
C SER A 218 -6.47 12.26 -4.26
N GLN A 219 -7.48 12.28 -5.14
CA GLN A 219 -7.68 11.30 -6.21
C GLN A 219 -7.16 11.76 -7.56
N ASP A 220 -6.82 13.04 -7.70
CA ASP A 220 -6.17 13.58 -8.89
C ASP A 220 -4.70 13.85 -8.56
N VAL A 221 -3.83 12.97 -9.05
CA VAL A 221 -2.39 13.04 -8.80
C VAL A 221 -1.76 14.20 -9.55
N TYR A 222 -2.26 14.51 -10.74
CA TYR A 222 -1.69 15.58 -11.57
C TYR A 222 -2.06 16.96 -11.03
N GLU A 223 -3.31 17.16 -10.60
CA GLU A 223 -3.74 18.42 -9.98
C GLU A 223 -3.03 18.67 -8.64
N GLU A 224 -2.80 17.63 -7.84
CA GLU A 224 -2.15 17.75 -6.52
C GLU A 224 -0.63 17.92 -6.61
N LEU A 225 0.03 17.14 -7.48
CA LEU A 225 1.50 17.01 -7.50
C LEU A 225 2.14 17.44 -8.82
N GLY A 226 1.38 17.86 -9.83
CA GLY A 226 1.91 18.09 -11.19
C GLY A 226 2.55 16.84 -11.81
N LEU A 227 2.32 15.66 -11.22
CA LEU A 227 2.99 14.42 -11.56
C LEU A 227 2.12 13.58 -12.49
N ARG A 228 2.70 13.14 -13.61
CA ARG A 228 2.07 12.13 -14.46
C ARG A 228 2.64 10.76 -14.15
N LEU A 229 1.76 9.82 -13.84
CA LEU A 229 2.07 8.40 -13.71
C LEU A 229 1.77 7.72 -15.06
N ASN A 230 2.78 7.08 -15.64
CA ASN A 230 2.68 6.47 -16.97
C ASN A 230 2.08 5.07 -16.84
N ARG A 231 0.75 5.01 -16.76
CA ARG A 231 -0.03 3.76 -16.75
C ARG A 231 0.02 3.10 -18.12
N GLN A 232 0.18 1.79 -18.16
CA GLN A 232 0.07 0.98 -19.35
C GLN A 232 -1.30 0.29 -19.42
N ARG A 233 -1.68 -0.13 -20.63
CA ARG A 233 -2.88 -0.94 -20.80
C ARG A 233 -2.49 -2.40 -20.65
N GLU A 234 -2.78 -2.93 -19.48
CA GLU A 234 -2.47 -4.32 -19.14
C GLU A 234 -3.63 -5.28 -19.45
N THR A 235 -3.26 -6.54 -19.65
CA THR A 235 -4.16 -7.68 -19.91
C THR A 235 -3.70 -8.86 -19.07
N GLU A 236 -4.46 -9.94 -19.02
CA GLU A 236 -4.02 -11.14 -18.30
C GLU A 236 -2.67 -11.71 -18.80
N ALA A 237 -2.33 -11.49 -20.08
CA ALA A 237 -1.07 -11.96 -20.68
C ALA A 237 0.13 -11.05 -20.38
N THR A 238 -0.12 -9.79 -20.03
CA THR A 238 0.92 -8.77 -19.84
C THR A 238 1.07 -8.35 -18.38
N ALA A 239 0.05 -8.62 -17.55
CA ALA A 239 0.00 -8.28 -16.14
C ALA A 239 1.31 -8.62 -15.40
N GLU A 240 1.92 -7.60 -14.83
CA GLU A 240 3.22 -7.68 -14.16
C GLU A 240 3.11 -8.46 -12.85
N ILE A 241 1.94 -8.50 -12.21
CA ILE A 241 1.72 -9.27 -10.97
C ILE A 241 2.06 -10.77 -11.12
N PHE A 242 1.85 -11.37 -12.30
CA PHE A 242 2.18 -12.78 -12.55
C PHE A 242 3.63 -12.99 -12.99
N ARG A 243 4.28 -11.97 -13.55
CA ARG A 243 5.66 -12.05 -14.05
C ARG A 243 6.66 -11.66 -12.97
N ASP A 244 6.39 -10.55 -12.29
CA ASP A 244 7.24 -9.97 -11.27
C ASP A 244 7.10 -10.72 -9.94
N LEU A 245 5.86 -10.92 -9.48
CA LEU A 245 5.58 -11.54 -8.18
C LEU A 245 5.37 -13.06 -8.26
N ARG A 246 5.41 -13.63 -9.47
CA ARG A 246 5.26 -15.08 -9.76
C ARG A 246 3.95 -15.75 -9.36
N ILE A 247 2.99 -14.98 -8.83
CA ILE A 247 1.66 -15.41 -8.40
C ILE A 247 1.04 -16.50 -9.30
N GLU A 248 0.84 -17.68 -8.73
CA GLU A 248 0.17 -18.78 -9.38
C GLU A 248 -1.34 -18.56 -9.55
N LYS A 249 -1.79 -18.42 -10.80
CA LYS A 249 -3.23 -18.23 -11.14
C LYS A 249 -4.13 -19.38 -10.67
N SER A 250 -3.58 -20.58 -10.49
CA SER A 250 -4.27 -21.77 -9.97
C SER A 250 -4.58 -21.68 -8.48
N LEU A 251 -3.75 -20.96 -7.71
CA LEU A 251 -3.88 -20.82 -6.26
C LEU A 251 -4.63 -19.54 -5.88
N HIS A 252 -4.46 -18.48 -6.65
CA HIS A 252 -5.00 -17.16 -6.36
C HIS A 252 -6.18 -16.80 -7.28
N PRO A 253 -7.42 -16.70 -6.78
CA PRO A 253 -8.55 -16.23 -7.57
C PRO A 253 -8.30 -14.85 -8.21
N ILE A 254 -8.17 -14.80 -9.54
CA ILE A 254 -7.80 -13.58 -10.29
C ILE A 254 -9.00 -12.71 -10.72
N THR A 255 -10.23 -13.19 -10.52
CA THR A 255 -11.47 -12.46 -10.85
C THR A 255 -11.52 -11.05 -10.25
N PRO A 256 -11.07 -10.79 -9.00
CA PRO A 256 -11.09 -9.44 -8.44
C PRO A 256 -10.14 -8.49 -9.18
N LEU A 257 -9.02 -8.97 -9.71
CA LEU A 257 -8.06 -8.17 -10.47
C LEU A 257 -8.61 -7.75 -11.83
N PHE A 258 -9.28 -8.65 -12.55
CA PHE A 258 -9.71 -8.39 -13.94
C PHE A 258 -11.15 -7.90 -14.08
N LYS A 259 -12.06 -8.38 -13.22
CA LYS A 259 -13.49 -8.06 -13.28
C LYS A 259 -13.92 -7.14 -12.13
N GLY A 260 -13.10 -7.00 -11.09
CA GLY A 260 -13.41 -6.17 -9.93
C GLY A 260 -14.55 -6.71 -9.06
N THR A 261 -14.91 -7.99 -9.18
CA THR A 261 -15.93 -8.65 -8.36
C THR A 261 -15.30 -9.62 -7.38
N TRP A 262 -15.99 -9.92 -6.27
CA TRP A 262 -15.50 -10.88 -5.29
C TRP A 262 -15.34 -12.29 -5.88
N ALA A 263 -14.45 -13.07 -5.28
CA ALA A 263 -14.14 -14.42 -5.74
C ALA A 263 -13.68 -15.29 -4.57
#